data_AF-A0A1I1JQE6-F1
#
_entry.id   AF-A0A1I1JQE6-F1
#
_cell.length_a   1.000
_cell.length_b   1.000
_cell.length_c   1.000
_cell.angle_alpha   90.00
_cell.angle_beta   90.00
_cell.angle_gamma   90.00
#
_symmetry.space_group_name_H-M   'P 1'
#
loop_
_entity.id
_entity.type
_entity.pdbx_description
1 polymer ?
#
loop_
_entity_poly.entity_id
_entity_poly.type
_entity_poly.pdbx_seq_one_letter_code
_entity_poly.pdbx_strand_id
1 'polypeptide(L)'
;MVGRNRYVGSWSESKFTEINWSFNKENLVELLKSVVNKTNQYTHQQICNWCDKHYMKYMNEAELGDEKLYGILGDISAQWDLYLANMFSLIELQQLDFSKIRLPLEWFEDWLQELT
;
A
#
# COMPACT_ATOMS: atom_id res chain seq x y z
N MET A 1 12.65 6.64 -7.04
CA MET A 1 12.63 5.16 -7.12
C MET A 1 12.16 4.77 -8.51
N VAL A 2 12.94 3.98 -9.24
CA VAL A 2 12.63 3.52 -10.60
C VAL A 2 12.67 2.00 -10.56
N GLY A 3 11.52 1.35 -10.80
CA GLY A 3 11.47 -0.11 -10.89
C GLY A 3 10.08 -0.72 -10.76
N ARG A 4 9.09 -0.27 -11.54
CA ARG A 4 7.90 -1.08 -11.81
C ARG A 4 7.87 -1.36 -13.31
N ASN A 5 8.20 -2.62 -13.66
CA ASN A 5 8.17 -3.28 -14.97
C ASN A 5 8.37 -2.42 -16.24
N ARG A 6 9.57 -2.49 -16.84
CA ARG A 6 9.82 -2.00 -18.22
C ARG A 6 9.52 -3.10 -19.24
N TYR A 7 8.24 -3.37 -19.45
CA TYR A 7 7.79 -4.11 -20.64
C TYR A 7 6.82 -3.22 -21.42
N VAL A 8 6.76 -3.39 -22.74
CA VAL A 8 5.83 -2.67 -23.62
C VAL A 8 4.41 -2.94 -23.13
N GLY A 9 3.71 -1.91 -22.66
CA GLY A 9 2.42 -2.06 -21.99
C GLY A 9 2.47 -2.12 -20.45
N SER A 10 3.31 -1.32 -19.79
CA SER A 10 3.18 -1.09 -18.34
C SER A 10 2.20 0.06 -18.04
N TRP A 11 1.75 0.14 -16.79
CA TRP A 11 1.03 1.30 -16.25
C TRP A 11 1.93 2.06 -15.28
N SER A 12 1.57 3.32 -15.03
CA SER A 12 2.20 4.14 -13.99
C SER A 12 1.08 4.70 -13.14
N GLU A 13 1.21 4.56 -11.82
CA GLU A 13 0.20 5.10 -10.92
C GLU A 13 0.15 6.63 -11.00
N SER A 14 -1.00 7.19 -10.60
CA SER A 14 -1.17 8.64 -10.51
C SER A 14 -0.15 9.27 -9.58
N LYS A 15 0.29 10.50 -9.87
CA LYS A 15 1.18 11.25 -8.97
C LYS A 15 0.49 11.48 -7.64
N PHE A 16 1.20 11.25 -6.54
CA PHE A 16 0.74 11.52 -5.19
C PHE A 16 1.86 12.15 -4.36
N THR A 17 1.49 12.83 -3.29
CA THR A 17 2.44 13.25 -2.25
C THR A 17 2.64 12.09 -1.28
N GLU A 18 3.89 11.69 -1.06
CA GLU A 18 4.23 10.62 -0.11
C GLU A 18 3.83 11.00 1.32
N ILE A 19 3.38 9.99 2.08
CA ILE A 19 3.17 10.14 3.52
C ILE A 19 4.55 10.27 4.19
N ASN A 20 4.82 11.44 4.80
CA ASN A 20 6.10 11.71 5.47
C ASN A 20 6.07 11.34 6.95
N TRP A 21 5.59 10.13 7.26
CA TRP A 21 5.57 9.59 8.61
C TRP A 21 6.66 8.52 8.77
N SER A 22 7.35 8.55 9.91
CA SER A 22 8.32 7.50 10.28
C SER A 22 7.62 6.15 10.42
N PHE A 23 8.32 5.07 10.09
CA PHE A 23 7.78 3.73 10.27
C PHE A 23 7.84 3.28 11.74
N ASN A 24 6.69 2.90 12.27
CA ASN A 24 6.48 2.16 13.51
C ASN A 24 5.08 1.55 13.51
N LYS A 25 4.80 0.66 14.47
CA LYS A 25 3.52 -0.04 14.58
C LYS A 25 2.36 0.92 14.81
N GLU A 26 2.53 1.92 15.66
CA GLU A 26 1.49 2.89 16.03
C GLU A 26 1.00 3.68 14.81
N ASN A 27 1.92 4.12 13.96
CA ASN A 27 1.62 4.85 12.74
C ASN A 27 0.91 3.97 11.71
N LEU A 28 1.30 2.70 11.56
CA LEU A 28 0.56 1.76 10.70
C LEU A 28 -0.86 1.54 11.21
N VAL A 29 -1.01 1.28 12.52
CA VAL A 29 -2.32 1.12 13.16
C VAL A 29 -3.19 2.36 12.96
N GLU A 30 -2.64 3.56 13.10
CA GLU A 30 -3.37 4.81 12.88
C GLU A 30 -3.84 4.95 11.42
N LEU A 31 -2.97 4.63 10.44
CA LEU A 31 -3.34 4.65 9.03
C LEU A 31 -4.50 3.69 8.74
N LEU A 32 -4.42 2.45 9.21
CA LEU A 32 -5.49 1.44 9.01
C LEU A 32 -6.79 1.84 9.72
N LYS A 33 -6.72 2.25 11.00
CA LYS A 33 -7.87 2.75 11.77
C LYS A 33 -8.56 3.91 11.07
N SER A 34 -7.79 4.83 10.49
CA SER A 34 -8.37 5.97 9.78
C SER A 34 -9.21 5.54 8.57
N VAL A 35 -8.81 4.47 7.87
CA VAL A 35 -9.58 3.92 6.74
C VAL A 35 -10.83 3.22 7.24
N VAL A 36 -10.70 2.34 8.24
CA VAL A 36 -11.84 1.63 8.86
C VAL A 36 -12.90 2.61 9.35
N ASN A 37 -12.48 3.68 10.03
CA ASN A 37 -13.36 4.72 10.55
C ASN A 37 -13.83 5.73 9.49
N LYS A 38 -13.37 5.63 8.24
CA LYS A 38 -13.65 6.56 7.13
C LYS A 38 -13.26 8.01 7.45
N THR A 39 -12.21 8.18 8.25
CA THR A 39 -11.61 9.47 8.62
C THR A 39 -10.24 9.68 7.98
N ASN A 40 -9.82 8.78 7.09
CA ASN A 40 -8.53 8.82 6.43
C ASN A 40 -8.35 10.08 5.59
N GLN A 41 -7.27 10.81 5.86
CA GLN A 41 -6.84 11.96 5.04
C GLN A 41 -6.02 11.53 3.82
N TYR A 42 -5.43 10.33 3.89
CA TYR A 42 -4.64 9.74 2.83
C TYR A 42 -5.49 8.78 2.00
N THR A 43 -5.23 8.77 0.70
CA THR A 43 -5.83 7.82 -0.24
C THR A 43 -5.30 6.41 0.02
N HIS A 44 -6.04 5.38 -0.40
CA HIS A 44 -5.56 3.99 -0.27
C HIS A 44 -4.25 3.81 -1.05
N GLN A 45 -4.12 4.44 -2.22
CA GLN A 45 -2.86 4.51 -2.97
C GLN A 45 -1.69 4.99 -2.10
N GLN A 46 -1.85 6.11 -1.38
CA GLN A 46 -0.79 6.67 -0.54
C GLN A 46 -0.42 5.75 0.61
N ILE A 47 -1.42 5.10 1.24
CA ILE A 47 -1.21 4.17 2.35
C ILE A 47 -0.46 2.93 1.86
N CYS A 48 -0.89 2.32 0.75
CA CYS A 48 -0.25 1.16 0.15
C CYS A 48 1.19 1.46 -0.29
N ASN A 49 1.44 2.61 -0.93
CA ASN A 49 2.79 3.01 -1.32
C ASN A 49 3.69 3.33 -0.10
N TRP A 50 3.13 3.85 1.00
CA TRP A 50 3.89 4.01 2.24
C TRP A 50 4.30 2.66 2.82
N CYS A 51 3.41 1.66 2.79
CA CYS A 51 3.71 0.29 3.22
C CYS A 51 4.79 -0.35 2.34
N ASP A 52 4.65 -0.25 1.01
CA ASP A 52 5.62 -0.75 0.03
C ASP A 52 7.02 -0.17 0.27
N LYS A 53 7.12 1.16 0.43
CA LYS A 53 8.38 1.84 0.67
C LYS A 53 9.12 1.29 1.90
N HIS A 54 8.41 1.08 3.01
CA HIS A 54 9.02 0.58 4.25
C HIS A 54 9.30 -0.91 4.22
N TYR A 55 8.46 -1.70 3.56
CA TYR A 55 8.71 -3.12 3.32
C TYR A 55 9.94 -3.33 2.44
N MET A 56 10.08 -2.57 1.35
CA MET A 56 11.26 -2.61 0.48
C MET A 56 12.53 -2.18 1.21
N LYS A 57 12.44 -1.19 2.11
CA LYS A 57 13.57 -0.80 2.95
C LYS A 57 14.02 -1.97 3.83
N TYR A 58 13.09 -2.62 4.53
CA TYR A 58 13.36 -3.79 5.36
C TYR A 58 14.01 -4.94 4.60
N MET A 59 13.46 -5.30 3.43
CA MET A 59 13.99 -6.38 2.59
C MET A 59 15.44 -6.14 2.13
N ASN A 60 15.85 -4.87 2.02
CA ASN A 60 17.21 -4.50 1.60
C ASN A 60 18.21 -4.39 2.76
N GLU A 61 17.75 -4.12 3.98
CA GLU A 61 18.64 -3.80 5.12
C GLU A 61 18.98 -5.03 6.00
N ALA A 62 18.47 -6.23 5.68
CA ALA A 62 18.72 -7.48 6.41
C ALA A 62 18.52 -7.36 7.93
N GLU A 63 17.59 -6.50 8.36
CA GLU A 63 17.34 -6.24 9.77
C GLU A 63 16.48 -7.34 10.41
N LEU A 64 16.77 -7.68 11.66
CA LEU A 64 15.90 -8.51 12.52
C LEU A 64 14.78 -7.61 13.06
N GLY A 65 13.78 -7.37 12.22
CA GLY A 65 12.57 -6.64 12.53
C GLY A 65 11.46 -7.52 13.12
N ASP A 66 10.34 -6.91 13.52
CA ASP A 66 9.11 -7.63 13.87
C ASP A 66 8.53 -8.28 12.60
N GLU A 67 8.82 -9.56 12.38
CA GLU A 67 8.40 -10.33 11.21
C GLU A 67 6.90 -10.21 10.93
N LYS A 68 6.07 -10.12 11.97
CA LYS A 68 4.61 -9.96 11.81
C LYS A 68 4.27 -8.59 11.23
N LEU A 69 4.86 -7.54 11.79
CA LEU A 69 4.64 -6.17 11.33
C LEU A 69 5.07 -5.99 9.87
N TYR A 70 6.25 -6.52 9.51
CA TYR A 70 6.73 -6.44 8.13
C TYR A 70 5.97 -7.36 7.18
N GLY A 71 5.50 -8.53 7.65
CA GLY A 71 4.60 -9.40 6.91
C GLY A 71 3.32 -8.69 6.48
N ILE A 72 2.72 -7.90 7.39
CA ILE A 72 1.53 -7.10 7.09
C ILE A 72 1.83 -5.98 6.08
N LEU A 73 2.99 -5.31 6.17
CA LEU A 73 3.37 -4.32 5.14
C LEU A 73 3.51 -4.96 3.75
N GLY A 74 4.14 -6.13 3.70
CA GLY A 74 4.31 -6.89 2.47
C GLY A 74 2.98 -7.34 1.89
N ASP A 75 2.06 -7.82 2.72
CA ASP A 75 0.72 -8.21 2.28
C ASP A 75 -0.08 -7.00 1.76
N ILE A 76 -0.09 -5.87 2.46
CA ILE A 76 -0.76 -4.64 1.98
C ILE A 76 -0.21 -4.21 0.61
N SER A 77 1.11 -4.23 0.44
CA SER A 77 1.76 -3.89 -0.83
C SER A 77 1.35 -4.86 -1.95
N ALA A 78 1.40 -6.17 -1.68
CA ALA A 78 1.04 -7.20 -2.64
C ALA A 78 -0.45 -7.14 -3.03
N GLN A 79 -1.35 -6.93 -2.06
CA GLN A 79 -2.78 -6.86 -2.31
C GLN A 79 -3.17 -5.64 -3.14
N TRP A 80 -2.45 -4.52 -3.01
CA TRP A 80 -2.64 -3.37 -3.89
C TRP A 80 -2.39 -3.74 -5.36
N ASP A 81 -1.23 -4.33 -5.65
CA ASP A 81 -0.88 -4.73 -7.01
C ASP A 81 -1.81 -5.83 -7.57
N LEU A 82 -2.15 -6.83 -6.74
CA LEU A 82 -3.07 -7.90 -7.13
C LEU A 82 -4.48 -7.36 -7.41
N TYR A 83 -4.99 -6.45 -6.58
CA TYR A 83 -6.29 -5.84 -6.80
C TYR A 83 -6.33 -5.08 -8.12
N LEU A 84 -5.31 -4.25 -8.40
CA LEU A 84 -5.21 -3.50 -9.64
C LEU A 84 -5.18 -4.42 -10.88
N ALA A 85 -4.34 -5.46 -10.83
CA ALA A 85 -4.18 -6.40 -11.93
C ALA A 85 -5.43 -7.27 -12.19
N ASN A 86 -6.22 -7.55 -11.15
CA ASN A 86 -7.43 -8.35 -11.26
C ASN A 86 -8.67 -7.54 -11.66
N MET A 87 -8.75 -6.28 -11.23
CA MET A 87 -9.95 -5.45 -11.41
C MET A 87 -9.94 -4.63 -12.68
N PHE A 88 -8.76 -4.36 -13.25
CA PHE A 88 -8.63 -3.45 -14.38
C PHE A 88 -7.77 -4.07 -15.48
N SER A 89 -8.20 -3.87 -16.73
CA SER A 89 -7.34 -4.11 -17.88
C SER A 89 -6.17 -3.12 -17.92
N LEU A 90 -5.13 -3.47 -18.66
CA LEU A 90 -3.99 -2.57 -18.87
C LEU A 90 -4.39 -1.20 -19.42
N ILE A 91 -5.34 -1.16 -20.37
CA ILE A 91 -5.80 0.10 -20.98
C ILE A 91 -6.47 0.99 -19.93
N GLU A 92 -7.27 0.40 -19.04
CA GLU A 92 -7.89 1.12 -17.93
C GLU A 92 -6.82 1.62 -16.94
N LEU A 93 -5.87 0.77 -16.54
CA LEU A 93 -4.77 1.15 -15.64
C LEU A 93 -3.94 2.33 -16.17
N GLN A 94 -3.80 2.46 -17.49
CA GLN A 94 -3.08 3.60 -18.10
C GLN A 94 -3.84 4.93 -18.05
N GLN A 95 -5.14 4.90 -17.78
CA GLN A 95 -6.02 6.08 -17.78
C GLN A 95 -6.61 6.39 -16.39
N LEU A 96 -6.48 5.46 -15.44
CA LEU A 96 -7.07 5.57 -14.12
C LEU A 96 -6.39 6.61 -13.23
N ASP A 97 -7.24 7.21 -12.38
CA ASP A 97 -6.82 8.02 -11.24
C ASP A 97 -6.76 7.13 -9.98
N PHE A 98 -5.57 6.63 -9.66
CA PHE A 98 -5.32 5.66 -8.60
C PHE A 98 -5.66 6.22 -7.22
N SER A 99 -5.66 7.55 -7.05
CA SER A 99 -6.04 8.22 -5.81
C SER A 99 -7.52 7.96 -5.41
N LYS A 100 -8.35 7.62 -6.41
CA LYS A 100 -9.78 7.33 -6.24
C LYS A 100 -10.07 5.86 -6.03
N ILE A 101 -9.10 4.98 -6.25
CA ILE A 101 -9.29 3.55 -6.03
C ILE A 101 -9.44 3.30 -4.52
N ARG A 102 -10.37 2.41 -4.20
CA ARG A 102 -10.67 1.98 -2.84
C ARG A 102 -10.56 0.46 -2.84
N LEU A 103 -9.61 -0.04 -2.07
CA LEU A 103 -9.55 -1.45 -1.68
C LEU A 103 -10.74 -1.80 -0.76
N PRO A 104 -11.14 -3.09 -0.69
CA PRO A 104 -12.15 -3.58 0.25
C PRO A 104 -11.85 -3.14 1.69
N LEU A 105 -12.89 -2.74 2.42
CA LEU A 105 -12.73 -2.21 3.78
C LEU A 105 -12.32 -3.32 4.75
N GLU A 106 -12.84 -4.52 4.51
CA GLU A 106 -12.64 -5.73 5.30
C GLU A 106 -11.14 -6.08 5.39
N TRP A 107 -10.37 -5.82 4.34
CA TRP A 107 -8.92 -6.04 4.36
C TRP A 107 -8.22 -5.14 5.40
N PHE A 108 -8.65 -3.88 5.53
CA PHE A 108 -8.11 -2.98 6.55
C PHE A 108 -8.51 -3.39 7.96
N GLU A 109 -9.72 -3.93 8.12
CA GLU A 109 -10.20 -4.47 9.40
C GLU A 109 -9.37 -5.70 9.81
N ASP A 110 -9.12 -6.62 8.87
CA ASP A 110 -8.32 -7.83 9.08
C ASP A 110 -6.87 -7.48 9.45
N TRP A 111 -6.20 -6.61 8.68
CA TRP A 111 -4.83 -6.17 9.00
C TRP A 111 -4.75 -5.45 10.35
N LEU A 112 -5.77 -4.64 10.67
CA LEU A 112 -5.82 -3.97 11.95
C LEU A 112 -5.98 -4.96 13.11
N GLN A 113 -6.85 -5.96 12.96
CA GLN A 113 -7.05 -7.02 13.94
C GLN A 113 -5.78 -7.83 14.15
N GLU A 114 -4.98 -8.07 13.11
CA GLU A 114 -3.69 -8.75 13.28
C GLU A 114 -2.66 -7.91 14.03
N LEU A 115 -2.74 -6.58 13.98
CA LEU A 115 -1.81 -5.69 14.67
C LEU A 115 -2.19 -5.43 16.13
N THR A 116 -3.47 -5.53 16.50
CA THR A 116 -3.97 -5.17 17.84
C THR A 116 -4.33 -6.39 18.68
#